data_AF-A0AB36S962-F1
#
_entry.id   AF-A0AB36S962-F1
#
_cell.length_a   1.000
_cell.length_b   1.000
_cell.length_c   1.000
_cell.angle_alpha   90.00
_cell.angle_beta   90.00
_cell.angle_gamma   90.00
#
_symmetry.space_group_name_H-M   'P 1'
#
loop_
_entity.id
_entity.type
_entity.pdbx_description
1 polymer ?
#
loop_
_entity_poly.entity_id
_entity_poly.type
_entity_poly.pdbx_seq_one_letter_code
_entity_poly.pdbx_strand_id
1 'polypeptide(L)'
;MYGLIGPNGVGKTTLLKSICALLVPDNDEIKIDDLVLNRSTRTIFLRHIGSVFIQSDSIFDLSINDLLVEHYYFFNIKMPKNWNMLLKKVSFVPLYVL
;
A
#
# COMPACT_ATOMS: atom_id res chain seq x y z
N MET A 1 0.86 -3.21 -18.12
CA MET A 1 0.09 -3.66 -16.93
C MET A 1 0.13 -5.18 -16.93
N TYR A 2 0.46 -5.80 -15.79
CA TYR A 2 0.55 -7.26 -15.64
C TYR A 2 -0.51 -7.74 -14.65
N GLY A 3 -0.98 -8.98 -14.80
CA GLY A 3 -1.96 -9.60 -13.91
C GLY A 3 -1.47 -10.97 -13.43
N LEU A 4 -1.61 -11.25 -12.13
CA LEU A 4 -1.27 -12.54 -11.52
C LEU A 4 -2.54 -13.40 -11.38
N ILE A 5 -2.63 -14.49 -12.16
CA ILE A 5 -3.83 -15.33 -12.26
C ILE A 5 -3.48 -16.77 -11.87
N GLY A 6 -4.43 -17.46 -11.21
CA GLY A 6 -4.28 -18.87 -10.84
C GLY A 6 -5.31 -19.33 -9.81
N PRO A 7 -5.36 -20.63 -9.46
CA PRO A 7 -6.30 -21.18 -8.49
C PRO A 7 -6.19 -20.55 -7.10
N ASN A 8 -7.24 -20.69 -6.29
CA ASN A 8 -7.17 -20.32 -4.88
C ASN A 8 -6.15 -21.21 -4.15
N GLY A 9 -5.38 -20.63 -3.23
CA GLY A 9 -4.33 -21.34 -2.50
C GLY A 9 -2.99 -21.46 -3.22
N VAL A 10 -2.86 -21.10 -4.49
CA VAL A 10 -1.58 -21.20 -5.25
C VAL A 10 -0.49 -20.19 -4.82
N GLY A 11 -0.77 -19.35 -3.81
CA GLY A 11 0.23 -18.43 -3.25
C GLY A 11 0.26 -17.02 -3.84
N LYS A 12 -0.72 -16.61 -4.67
CA LYS A 12 -0.76 -15.25 -5.27
C LYS A 12 -0.64 -14.13 -4.24
N THR A 13 -1.46 -14.19 -3.19
CA THR A 13 -1.44 -13.20 -2.10
C THR A 13 -0.13 -13.27 -1.31
N THR A 14 0.43 -14.46 -1.13
CA THR A 14 1.73 -14.67 -0.47
C THR A 14 2.85 -14.01 -1.27
N LEU A 15 2.86 -14.16 -2.60
CA LEU A 15 3.83 -13.51 -3.48
C LEU A 15 3.72 -11.98 -3.41
N LEU A 16 2.50 -11.43 -3.52
CA LEU A 16 2.29 -9.97 -3.43
C LEU A 16 2.70 -9.41 -2.06
N LYS A 17 2.39 -10.12 -0.97
CA LYS A 17 2.85 -9.76 0.38
C LYS A 17 4.38 -9.80 0.50
N SER A 18 5.04 -10.76 -0.15
CA SER A 18 6.50 -10.87 -0.14
C SER A 18 7.15 -9.70 -0.88
N ILE A 19 6.64 -9.33 -2.05
CA ILE A 19 7.09 -8.13 -2.81
C ILE A 19 6.90 -6.85 -1.96
N CYS A 20 5.82 -6.77 -1.18
CA CYS A 20 5.58 -5.64 -0.27
C CYS A 20 6.41 -5.72 1.03
N ALA A 21 7.36 -6.64 1.15
CA ALA A 21 8.16 -6.88 2.35
C ALA A 21 7.33 -7.12 3.63
N LEU A 22 6.13 -7.70 3.47
CA LEU A 22 5.24 -8.13 4.56
C LEU A 22 5.46 -9.60 4.94
N LEU A 23 6.06 -10.38 4.03
CA LEU A 23 6.52 -11.74 4.24
C LEU A 23 7.94 -11.84 3.72
N VAL A 24 8.81 -12.55 4.44
CA VAL A 24 10.19 -12.80 4.03
C VAL A 24 10.23 -14.19 3.39
N PRO A 25 10.61 -14.33 2.11
CA PRO A 25 10.79 -15.65 1.50
C PRO A 25 11.99 -16.36 2.13
N ASP A 26 11.92 -17.68 2.25
CA ASP A 26 12.92 -18.47 2.97
C ASP A 26 14.26 -18.60 2.22
N ASN A 27 14.24 -18.67 0.89
CA ASN A 27 15.44 -18.98 0.08
C ASN A 27 15.59 -18.17 -1.21
N ASP A 28 14.82 -17.09 -1.38
CA ASP A 28 14.80 -16.31 -2.62
C ASP A 28 15.09 -14.84 -2.39
N GLU A 29 15.66 -14.20 -3.42
CA GLU A 29 15.92 -12.77 -3.46
C GLU A 29 14.82 -12.06 -4.25
N ILE A 30 14.29 -10.96 -3.70
CA ILE A 30 13.37 -10.07 -4.42
C ILE A 30 14.14 -8.82 -4.83
N LYS A 31 14.10 -8.50 -6.12
CA LYS A 31 14.77 -7.33 -6.70
C LYS A 31 13.77 -6.49 -7.50
N ILE A 32 13.85 -5.17 -7.36
CA ILE A 32 13.16 -4.19 -8.21
C ILE A 32 14.23 -3.30 -8.80
N ASP A 33 14.26 -3.18 -10.12
CA ASP A 33 15.34 -2.52 -10.87
C ASP A 33 16.72 -3.08 -10.44
N ASP A 34 17.56 -2.24 -9.85
CA ASP A 34 18.87 -2.60 -9.30
C ASP A 34 18.92 -2.76 -7.78
N LEU A 35 17.76 -2.70 -7.11
CA LEU A 35 17.67 -2.73 -5.66
C LEU A 35 17.16 -4.08 -5.15
N VAL A 36 18.01 -4.77 -4.41
CA VAL A 36 17.69 -6.01 -3.71
C VAL A 36 16.95 -5.70 -2.41
N LEU A 37 15.90 -6.45 -2.08
CA LEU A 37 15.21 -6.37 -0.79
C LEU A 37 15.98 -7.14 0.30
N ASN A 38 16.50 -6.41 1.28
CA ASN A 38 17.07 -6.97 2.50
C ASN A 38 16.89 -5.97 3.67
N ARG A 39 17.43 -6.30 4.86
CA ARG A 39 17.26 -5.44 6.05
C ARG A 39 17.79 -4.01 5.86
N SER A 40 18.92 -3.81 5.18
CA SER A 40 19.52 -2.48 5.02
C SER A 40 18.85 -1.66 3.90
N THR A 41 18.31 -2.32 2.88
CA THR A 41 17.70 -1.67 1.71
C THR A 41 16.19 -1.52 1.80
N ARG A 42 15.51 -2.23 2.73
CA ARG A 42 14.04 -2.29 2.86
C ARG A 42 13.34 -0.93 2.75
N THR A 43 13.83 0.08 3.46
CA THR A 43 13.21 1.41 3.46
C THR A 43 13.26 2.08 2.08
N ILE A 44 14.38 1.95 1.38
CA ILE A 44 14.54 2.53 0.04
C ILE A 44 13.73 1.69 -0.96
N PHE A 45 13.77 0.36 -0.83
CA PHE A 45 13.02 -0.57 -1.66
C PHE A 45 11.51 -0.28 -1.64
N LEU A 46 10.94 -0.12 -0.44
CA LEU A 46 9.51 0.15 -0.27
C LEU A 46 9.06 1.50 -0.83
N ARG A 47 9.95 2.46 -1.10
CA ARG A 47 9.58 3.72 -1.78
C ARG A 47 9.15 3.51 -3.22
N HIS A 48 9.53 2.39 -3.83
CA HIS A 48 9.15 2.03 -5.20
C HIS A 48 7.83 1.25 -5.26
N ILE A 49 7.28 0.87 -4.10
CA ILE A 49 6.08 0.04 -4.01
C ILE A 49 4.91 0.84 -3.42
N GLY A 50 3.90 1.09 -4.23
CA GLY A 50 2.55 1.44 -3.78
C GLY A 50 1.68 0.19 -3.79
N SER A 51 1.08 -0.16 -2.66
CA SER A 51 0.16 -1.31 -2.57
C SER A 51 -1.18 -0.90 -1.98
N VAL A 52 -2.24 -1.47 -2.53
CA VAL A 52 -3.60 -1.37 -1.99
C VAL A 52 -4.05 -2.79 -1.70
N PHE A 53 -4.07 -3.16 -0.42
CA PHE A 53 -4.67 -4.41 0.03
C PHE A 53 -6.11 -4.11 0.47
N ILE A 54 -7.05 -4.93 0.02
CA ILE A 54 -8.38 -4.97 0.65
C ILE A 54 -8.16 -5.48 2.07
N GLN A 55 -8.34 -4.62 3.07
CA GLN A 55 -8.42 -5.02 4.47
C GLN A 55 -9.87 -5.32 4.83
N SER A 56 -10.06 -6.19 5.83
CA SER A 56 -11.37 -6.62 6.33
C SER A 56 -12.22 -5.44 6.77
N ASP A 57 -13.51 -5.74 6.89
CA ASP A 57 -14.68 -5.02 7.42
C ASP A 57 -14.51 -4.17 8.71
N SER A 58 -13.32 -3.75 9.10
CA SER A 58 -13.04 -3.00 10.34
C SER A 58 -12.90 -1.49 10.13
N ILE A 59 -13.08 -1.00 8.89
CA ILE A 59 -13.02 0.43 8.53
C ILE A 59 -14.43 1.04 8.41
N PHE A 60 -15.49 0.33 8.80
CA PHE A 60 -16.87 0.73 8.48
C PHE A 60 -17.32 2.09 9.07
N ASP A 61 -16.60 2.67 10.04
CA ASP A 61 -16.96 3.95 10.67
C ASP A 61 -15.95 5.09 10.46
N LEU A 62 -14.91 4.92 9.63
CA LEU A 62 -13.94 6.00 9.39
C LEU A 62 -14.33 6.84 8.17
N SER A 63 -14.28 8.17 8.32
CA SER A 63 -14.31 9.04 7.16
C SER A 63 -13.03 8.87 6.32
N ILE A 64 -13.05 9.26 5.05
CA ILE A 64 -11.82 9.25 4.22
C ILE A 64 -10.71 10.08 4.87
N ASN A 65 -11.08 11.17 5.56
CA ASN A 65 -10.11 11.97 6.27
C ASN A 65 -9.46 11.19 7.42
N ASP A 66 -10.25 10.46 8.20
CA ASP A 66 -9.74 9.66 9.31
C ASP A 66 -8.85 8.52 8.81
N LEU A 67 -9.25 7.84 7.73
CA LEU A 67 -8.43 6.82 7.09
C LEU A 67 -7.08 7.38 6.63
N LEU A 68 -7.06 8.58 6.06
CA LEU A 68 -5.83 9.25 5.66
C LEU A 68 -5.00 9.62 6.89
N VAL A 69 -5.59 10.25 7.91
CA VAL A 69 -4.86 10.64 9.13
C VAL A 69 -4.19 9.42 9.77
N GLU A 70 -4.94 8.33 9.95
CA GLU A 70 -4.44 7.06 10.47
C GLU A 70 -3.29 6.52 9.61
N HIS A 71 -3.45 6.50 8.28
CA HIS A 71 -2.38 6.06 7.37
C HIS A 71 -1.08 6.84 7.59
N TYR A 72 -1.13 8.17 7.64
CA TYR A 72 0.07 8.99 7.84
C TYR A 72 0.68 8.80 9.22
N TYR A 73 -0.16 8.65 10.24
CA TYR A 73 0.28 8.36 11.60
C TYR A 73 1.00 7.02 11.68
N PHE A 74 0.37 5.93 11.23
CA PHE A 74 0.93 4.57 11.29
C PHE A 74 2.26 4.44 10.54
N PHE A 75 2.38 5.08 9.37
CA PHE A 75 3.61 5.03 8.58
C PHE A 75 4.63 6.11 8.95
N ASN A 76 4.33 6.96 9.94
CA ASN A 76 5.15 8.11 10.34
C ASN A 76 5.57 8.98 9.14
N ILE A 77 4.60 9.23 8.25
CA ILE A 77 4.79 10.05 7.05
C ILE A 77 4.29 11.46 7.36
N LYS A 78 4.98 12.48 6.84
CA LYS A 78 4.52 13.86 6.99
C LYS A 78 3.24 14.07 6.17
N MET A 79 2.17 14.47 6.85
CA MET A 79 0.90 14.78 6.20
C MET A 79 1.09 15.93 5.19
N PRO A 80 0.67 15.78 3.93
CA PRO A 80 0.83 16.81 2.93
C PRO A 80 -0.08 17.99 3.25
N LYS A 81 0.37 19.20 2.88
CA LYS A 81 -0.38 20.43 3.15
C LYS A 81 -1.70 20.53 2.38
N ASN A 82 -1.86 19.77 1.28
CA ASN A 82 -3.04 19.86 0.42
C ASN A 82 -3.29 18.52 -0.31
N TRP A 83 -4.55 18.08 -0.27
CA TRP A 83 -5.05 16.84 -0.87
C TRP A 83 -5.99 17.05 -2.06
N ASN A 84 -6.38 18.29 -2.33
CA ASN A 84 -7.41 18.64 -3.30
C ASN A 84 -7.07 18.10 -4.70
N MET A 85 -5.79 18.02 -5.06
CA MET A 85 -5.39 17.44 -6.34
C MET A 85 -5.69 15.94 -6.41
N LEU A 86 -5.39 15.19 -5.35
CA LEU A 86 -5.68 13.75 -5.29
C LEU A 86 -7.18 13.51 -5.27
N LEU A 87 -7.91 14.22 -4.41
CA LEU A 87 -9.36 14.09 -4.27
C LEU A 87 -10.10 14.45 -5.56
N LYS A 88 -9.67 15.51 -6.26
CA LYS A 88 -10.19 15.86 -7.60
C LYS A 88 -9.94 14.76 -8.63
N LYS A 89 -8.75 14.14 -8.62
CA LYS A 89 -8.41 13.06 -9.57
C LYS A 89 -9.27 11.82 -9.39
N VAL A 90 -9.75 11.55 -8.18
CA VAL A 90 -10.64 10.42 -7.89
C VAL A 90 -12.11 10.84 -7.78
N SER A 91 -12.44 12.06 -8.21
CA SER A 91 -13.80 12.62 -8.18
C SER A 91 -14.47 12.56 -6.79
N PHE A 92 -13.66 12.59 -5.72
CA PHE A 92 -14.19 12.59 -4.36
C PHE A 92 -14.60 14.01 -3.96
N VAL A 93 -15.88 14.17 -3.61
CA VAL A 93 -16.44 15.42 -3.07
C VAL A 93 -16.84 15.14 -1.61
N PRO A 94 -16.20 15.79 -0.61
CA PRO A 94 -16.58 15.64 0.79
C PRO A 94 -18.04 16.05 0.99
N LEU A 95 -18.83 15.21 1.67
CA LEU A 95 -20.27 15.43 1.93
C LEU A 95 -20.59 16.65 2.81
N TYR A 96 -19.59 17.34 3.38
CA TYR A 96 -19.78 18.47 4.30
C TYR A 96 -19.94 19.85 3.62
N VAL A 97 -20.32 19.89 2.34
CA VAL A 97 -20.51 21.15 1.58
C VAL A 97 -21.94 21.27 1.00
N LEU A 98 -22.94 20.71 1.69
CA LEU A 98 -24.36 20.99 1.45
C LEU A 98 -25.01 21.59 2.69
#